data_AF-A0A3D5YIT7-F1
#
_entry.id   AF-A0A3D5YIT7-F1
#
_cell.length_a   1.000
_cell.length_b   1.000
_cell.length_c   1.000
_cell.angle_alpha   90.00
_cell.angle_beta   90.00
_cell.angle_gamma   90.00
#
_symmetry.space_group_name_H-M   'P 1'
#
loop_
_entity.id
_entity.type
_entity.pdbx_description
1 polymer ?
#
loop_
_entity_poly.entity_id
_entity_poly.type
_entity_poly.pdbx_seq_one_letter_code
_entity_poly.pdbx_strand_id
1 'polypeptide(L)' 'MNLLSNHLKHTSTLPLHFTHLFTDELPADIETDNHRRTVTAACFSYVKPKTVKAPKLVAYSKEVAMDLGLSDADCESD' A
#
# COMPACT_ATOMS: atom_id res chain seq x y z
N MET A 1 16.94 5.78 -18.11
CA MET A 1 16.47 6.15 -16.75
C MET A 1 15.30 5.23 -16.44
N ASN A 2 15.52 4.32 -15.50
CA ASN A 2 14.99 2.97 -15.58
C ASN A 2 13.61 2.83 -14.90
N LEU A 3 12.60 2.62 -15.75
CA LEU A 3 11.44 1.73 -15.61
C LEU A 3 11.28 0.98 -14.27
N LEU A 4 10.70 1.59 -13.23
CA LEU A 4 10.08 0.87 -12.10
C LEU A 4 8.80 1.51 -11.56
N SER A 5 8.18 2.44 -12.29
CA SER A 5 6.87 3.00 -11.91
C SER A 5 5.74 2.12 -12.46
N ASN A 6 5.37 1.07 -11.72
CA ASN A 6 3.99 0.53 -11.60
C ASN A 6 4.01 -0.96 -11.21
N HIS A 7 4.02 -1.26 -9.91
CA HIS A 7 3.84 -2.64 -9.41
C HIS A 7 2.67 -2.84 -8.45
N LEU A 8 1.73 -1.89 -8.36
CA LEU A 8 0.39 -2.17 -7.84
C LEU A 8 -0.63 -2.07 -8.98
N LYS A 9 -0.83 -3.18 -9.70
CA LYS A 9 -1.96 -3.37 -10.61
C LYS A 9 -3.23 -3.71 -9.81
N HIS A 10 -3.58 -2.89 -8.83
CA HIS A 10 -4.89 -2.94 -8.19
C HIS A 10 -5.52 -1.58 -8.44
N THR A 11 -6.35 -1.49 -9.48
CA THR A 11 -7.18 -0.32 -9.71
C THR A 11 -8.26 -0.35 -8.64
N SER A 12 -8.01 0.37 -7.54
CA SER A 12 -9.04 0.66 -6.56
C SER A 12 -10.20 1.35 -7.26
N THR A 13 -11.42 0.88 -7.03
CA THR A 13 -12.65 1.58 -7.44
C THR A 13 -12.96 2.75 -6.51
N LEU A 14 -12.31 2.79 -5.33
CA LEU A 14 -12.44 3.89 -4.38
C LEU A 14 -11.71 5.13 -4.89
N PRO A 15 -12.31 6.34 -4.77
CA PRO A 15 -11.75 7.60 -5.22
C PRO A 15 -10.67 8.13 -4.25
N LEU A 16 -9.65 7.32 -3.97
CA LEU A 16 -8.55 7.67 -3.05
C LEU A 16 -7.43 8.39 -3.80
N HIS A 17 -7.05 9.56 -3.29
CA HIS A 17 -5.91 10.33 -3.79
C HIS A 17 -4.73 10.15 -2.84
N PHE A 18 -3.66 9.52 -3.33
CA PHE A 18 -2.44 9.32 -2.55
C PHE A 18 -1.35 10.30 -2.98
N THR A 19 -0.73 10.93 -1.98
CA THR A 19 0.54 11.64 -2.14
C THR A 19 1.60 10.84 -1.40
N HIS A 20 2.61 10.36 -2.12
CA HIS A 20 3.58 9.37 -1.62
C HIS A 20 4.88 9.98 -1.10
N LEU A 21 4.79 11.07 -0.33
CA LEU A 21 5.96 11.87 0.11
C LEU A 21 7.09 11.02 0.73
N PHE A 22 6.76 10.04 1.57
CA PHE A 22 7.76 9.21 2.22
C PHE A 22 8.56 8.36 1.22
N THR A 23 7.91 7.78 0.22
CA THR A 23 8.59 6.93 -0.77
C THR A 23 9.20 7.72 -1.91
N ASP A 24 8.67 8.92 -2.18
CA ASP A 24 9.15 9.78 -3.25
C ASP A 24 10.42 10.56 -2.83
N GLU A 25 10.49 10.96 -1.55
CA GLU A 25 11.56 11.84 -1.06
C GLU A 25 12.69 11.11 -0.30
N LEU A 26 12.49 9.86 0.10
CA LEU A 26 13.48 9.10 0.87
C LEU A 26 14.11 7.97 0.03
N PRO A 27 15.36 7.58 0.33
CA PRO A 27 16.03 6.53 -0.43
C PRO A 27 15.39 5.17 -0.19
N ALA A 28 14.93 4.54 -1.28
CA ALA A 28 14.50 3.15 -1.29
C ALA A 28 15.68 2.18 -1.30
N ASP A 29 15.50 1.01 -0.73
CA ASP A 29 16.39 -0.13 -0.90
C ASP A 29 16.30 -0.63 -2.35
N ILE A 30 17.46 -0.82 -2.97
CA ILE A 30 17.56 -1.33 -4.34
C ILE A 30 17.23 -2.82 -4.42
N GLU A 31 17.39 -3.55 -3.31
CA GLU A 31 17.15 -4.99 -3.25
C GLU A 31 15.69 -5.27 -2.90
N THR A 32 15.04 -6.09 -3.72
CA THR A 32 13.61 -6.41 -3.62
C THR A 32 13.34 -7.86 -3.19
N ASP A 33 14.38 -8.69 -3.13
CA ASP A 33 14.25 -10.07 -2.67
C ASP A 33 14.02 -10.16 -1.16
N ASN A 34 13.07 -11.03 -0.78
CA ASN A 34 12.73 -11.29 0.61
C ASN A 34 13.66 -12.32 1.23
N HIS A 35 14.82 -11.86 1.70
CA HIS A 35 15.78 -12.64 2.47
C HIS A 35 16.44 -11.77 3.55
N ARG A 36 17.07 -12.42 4.54
CA ARG A 36 17.76 -11.72 5.62
C ARG A 36 19.09 -11.13 5.12
N ARG A 37 19.31 -9.84 5.34
CA ARG A 37 20.56 -9.12 5.04
C ARG A 37 20.70 -7.89 5.92
N THR A 38 21.87 -7.28 5.92
CA THR A 38 22.05 -5.90 6.39
C THR A 38 21.59 -4.93 5.30
N VAL A 39 20.77 -3.94 5.67
CA VAL A 39 20.32 -2.88 4.77
C VAL A 39 21.06 -1.60 5.11
N THR A 40 21.74 -1.01 4.13
CA THR A 40 22.51 0.23 4.28
C THR A 40 22.04 1.28 3.28
N ALA A 41 22.06 2.55 3.68
CA ALA A 41 21.72 3.69 2.82
C ALA A 41 20.28 3.70 2.23
N ALA A 42 19.34 3.03 2.90
CA ALA A 42 17.92 3.06 2.56
C ALA A 42 17.07 3.36 3.81
N CYS A 43 15.94 4.04 3.59
CA CYS A 43 14.93 4.33 4.62
C CYS A 43 13.76 3.34 4.59
N PHE A 44 13.56 2.62 3.48
CA PHE A 44 12.53 1.60 3.33
C PHE A 44 12.87 0.61 2.21
N SER A 45 12.19 -0.54 2.20
CA SER A 45 12.29 -1.54 1.12
C SER A 45 10.89 -1.84 0.58
N TYR A 46 10.78 -2.03 -0.74
CA TYR A 46 9.52 -2.45 -1.34
C TYR A 46 9.26 -3.94 -1.10
N VAL A 47 8.02 -4.28 -0.77
CA VAL A 47 7.56 -5.66 -0.63
C VAL A 47 6.20 -5.83 -1.28
N LYS A 48 5.91 -7.05 -1.76
CA LYS A 48 4.57 -7.41 -2.23
C LYS A 48 3.74 -7.91 -1.04
N PRO A 49 2.54 -7.33 -0.78
CA PRO A 49 1.63 -7.86 0.21
C PRO A 49 1.30 -9.34 -0.07
N LYS A 50 1.24 -10.15 0.98
CA LYS A 50 0.86 -11.56 0.85
C LYS A 50 -0.65 -11.70 0.80
N THR A 51 -1.19 -12.15 -0.34
CA THR A 51 -2.62 -12.46 -0.48
C THR A 51 -3.03 -13.58 0.46
N VAL A 52 -4.13 -13.39 1.18
CA VAL A 52 -4.76 -14.41 2.02
C VAL A 52 -5.85 -15.15 1.25
N LYS A 53 -6.14 -16.40 1.62
CA LYS A 53 -7.02 -17.29 0.82
C LYS A 53 -8.49 -16.85 0.77
N ALA A 54 -9.01 -16.26 1.84
CA ALA A 54 -10.42 -15.88 1.97
C ALA A 54 -10.56 -14.67 2.92
N PRO A 55 -10.20 -13.46 2.46
CA PRO A 55 -10.35 -12.25 3.28
C PRO A 55 -11.84 -12.00 3.57
N LYS A 56 -12.14 -11.51 4.78
CA LYS A 56 -13.49 -11.09 5.19
C LYS A 56 -13.38 -9.87 6.11
N LEU A 57 -14.27 -8.91 5.94
CA LEU A 57 -14.41 -7.80 6.88
C LEU A 57 -14.97 -8.32 8.22
N VAL A 58 -14.33 -7.93 9.32
CA VAL A 58 -14.77 -8.29 10.68
C VAL A 58 -15.33 -7.08 11.41
N ALA A 59 -14.65 -5.93 11.31
CA ALA A 59 -15.08 -4.65 11.86
C ALA A 59 -14.28 -3.51 11.19
N TYR A 60 -14.83 -2.29 11.23
CA TYR A 60 -14.15 -1.06 10.86
C TYR A 60 -14.64 0.10 11.75
N SER A 61 -13.88 1.19 11.80
CA SER A 61 -14.33 2.44 12.47
C SER A 61 -15.01 3.34 11.45
N LYS A 62 -16.29 3.67 11.69
CA LYS A 62 -17.06 4.59 10.83
C LYS A 62 -16.47 6.00 10.81
N GLU A 63 -15.97 6.47 11.94
CA GLU A 63 -15.34 7.79 12.07
C GLU A 63 -14.10 7.88 11.17
N VAL A 64 -13.21 6.88 11.25
CA VAL A 64 -11.99 6.86 10.44
C VAL A 64 -12.29 6.68 8.96
N ALA A 65 -13.30 5.88 8.60
CA ALA A 65 -13.75 5.77 7.21
C ALA A 65 -14.21 7.13 6.66
N MET A 66 -15.00 7.87 7.44
CA MET A 66 -15.46 9.21 7.08
C MET A 66 -14.29 10.21 6.94
N ASP A 67 -13.30 10.18 7.84
CA ASP A 67 -12.10 11.01 7.75
C ASP A 67 -11.30 10.75 6.46
N LEU A 68 -11.33 9.51 5.97
CA LEU A 68 -10.72 9.09 4.71
C LEU A 68 -11.61 9.33 3.48
N GLY A 69 -12.80 9.91 3.67
CA GLY A 69 -13.76 10.17 2.59
C GLY A 69 -14.48 8.93 2.07
N LEU A 70 -14.53 7.85 2.85
CA LEU A 70 -15.20 6.60 2.51
C LEU A 70 -16.59 6.54 3.16
N SER A 71 -17.57 6.09 2.38
CA SER A 71 -18.91 5.80 2.87
C SER A 71 -19.01 4.40 3.51
N ASP A 72 -20.09 4.15 4.25
CA ASP A 72 -20.39 2.79 4.73
C ASP A 72 -20.52 1.81 3.56
N ALA A 73 -21.09 2.22 2.42
CA ALA A 73 -21.22 1.39 1.23
C ALA A 73 -19.88 1.02 0.59
N ASP A 74 -18.89 1.92 0.65
CA ASP A 74 -17.53 1.63 0.19
C ASP A 74 -16.88 0.54 1.06
N CYS A 75 -17.09 0.63 2.38
CA CYS A 75 -16.50 -0.28 3.36
C CYS A 75 -17.17 -1.66 3.39
N GLU A 76 -18.47 -1.73 3.13
CA GLU A 76 -19.29 -2.95 3.13
C GLU A 76 -19.39 -3.62 1.74
N SER A 77 -18.62 -3.14 0.77
CA SER A 77 -18.53 -3.74 -0.57
C SER A 77 -17.75 -5.06 -0.58
N ASP A 78 -18.09 -5.95 -1.52
CA ASP A 78 -17.44 -7.27 -1.73
C ASP A 78 -16.08 -7.18 -2.44
#